data_AF-A0A7R9TTJ3-F1
#
_entry.id   AF-A0A7R9TTJ3-F1
#
_cell.length_a   1.000
_cell.length_b   1.000
_cell.length_c   1.000
_cell.angle_alpha   90.00
_cell.angle_beta   90.00
_cell.angle_gamma   90.00
#
_symmetry.space_group_name_H-M   'P 1'
#
loop_
_entity.id
_entity.type
_entity.pdbx_description
1 polymer ?
#
loop_
_entity_poly.entity_id
_entity_poly.type
_entity_poly.pdbx_seq_one_letter_code
_entity_poly.pdbx_strand_id
1 'polypeptide(L)'
;IFIWTNKLRDEVPEIRDAKTGVVNLFVRSHSAALTINENADPDVRDDLRRALDAIVPGDADADVAARVSFVGVSIDVPVHDGRLAFGTWQGLYLAEWGGGGRDVEVVVTMRRVDDAKTTRVATVTAPSRGCHLVQDQIDAAIAPALNHASEEEAKRSKRSMTDGYGHDAASPPALVNLLVRHTSASLTVNENADPSVRVDMEGALNRIVPESWNDAMFKHVDEGPDDMPAHVKSTLFGASVTVPASGHRLRLGTWQGVYLAEHRNVGGFGGGHAREIACSVTGGGAQSVVTLTAPGRGAHDVTEAIAAGLKALR
;
A
#
# COMPACT_ATOMS: atom_id res chain seq x y z
N ILE A 1 13.04 -9.58 -11.55
CA ILE A 1 11.66 -9.22 -11.11
C ILE A 1 10.68 -9.95 -12.01
N PHE A 2 9.72 -10.68 -11.43
CA PHE A 2 8.79 -11.54 -12.17
C PHE A 2 7.34 -11.16 -11.86
N ILE A 3 6.46 -11.28 -12.86
CA ILE A 3 5.01 -11.13 -12.67
C ILE A 3 4.42 -12.47 -12.28
N TRP A 4 3.58 -12.48 -11.24
CA TRP A 4 2.96 -13.71 -10.75
C TRP A 4 1.47 -13.55 -10.44
N THR A 5 0.84 -12.49 -10.94
CA THR A 5 -0.59 -12.19 -10.73
C THR A 5 -1.51 -13.35 -11.13
N ASN A 6 -1.26 -13.97 -12.27
CA ASN A 6 -2.07 -15.11 -12.73
C ASN A 6 -1.86 -16.34 -11.84
N LYS A 7 -0.62 -16.60 -11.42
CA LYS A 7 -0.31 -17.69 -10.48
C LYS A 7 -1.10 -17.54 -9.17
N LEU A 8 -1.13 -16.34 -8.58
CA LEU A 8 -1.95 -16.05 -7.40
C LEU A 8 -3.44 -16.37 -7.64
N ARG A 9 -3.98 -15.95 -8.78
CA ARG A 9 -5.41 -16.17 -9.13
C ARG A 9 -5.77 -17.62 -9.42
N ASP A 10 -4.78 -18.45 -9.73
CA ASP A 10 -4.96 -19.88 -9.97
C ASP A 10 -4.78 -20.68 -8.67
N GLU A 11 -3.85 -20.28 -7.81
CA GLU A 11 -3.60 -20.92 -6.51
C GLU A 11 -4.59 -20.51 -5.41
N VAL A 12 -5.25 -19.35 -5.56
CA VAL A 12 -6.25 -18.83 -4.60
C VAL A 12 -7.57 -18.55 -5.33
N PRO A 13 -8.31 -19.60 -5.75
CA PRO A 13 -9.55 -19.46 -6.51
C PRO A 13 -10.65 -18.73 -5.74
N GLU A 14 -10.59 -18.70 -4.40
CA GLU A 14 -11.55 -18.00 -3.53
C GLU A 14 -11.65 -16.51 -3.83
N ILE A 15 -10.61 -15.92 -4.43
CA ILE A 15 -10.63 -14.54 -4.93
C ILE A 15 -11.80 -14.35 -5.90
N ARG A 16 -12.11 -15.33 -6.76
CA ARG A 16 -13.16 -15.27 -7.78
C ARG A 16 -14.56 -15.29 -7.19
N ASP A 17 -14.72 -15.89 -6.02
CA ASP A 17 -16.01 -16.08 -5.34
C ASP A 17 -16.33 -14.98 -4.33
N ALA A 18 -15.36 -14.11 -4.00
CA ALA A 18 -15.56 -13.02 -3.08
C ALA A 18 -16.14 -11.79 -3.78
N LYS A 19 -17.22 -11.26 -3.20
CA LYS A 19 -17.79 -9.96 -3.64
C LYS A 19 -16.88 -8.83 -3.21
N THR A 20 -16.45 -8.84 -1.94
CA THR A 20 -15.50 -7.86 -1.42
C THR A 20 -14.56 -8.48 -0.39
N GLY A 21 -13.34 -7.98 -0.31
CA GLY A 21 -12.37 -8.40 0.67
C GLY A 21 -11.02 -7.71 0.50
N VAL A 22 -10.03 -8.19 1.24
CA VAL A 22 -8.62 -7.82 1.09
C VAL A 22 -7.79 -9.10 1.13
N VAL A 23 -6.80 -9.18 0.26
CA VAL A 23 -5.78 -10.23 0.26
C VAL A 23 -4.48 -9.61 0.76
N ASN A 24 -3.98 -10.10 1.89
CA ASN A 24 -2.62 -9.83 2.34
C ASN A 24 -1.68 -10.86 1.71
N LEU A 25 -0.59 -10.37 1.14
CA LEU A 25 0.50 -11.16 0.59
C LEU A 25 1.76 -10.85 1.38
N PHE A 26 2.35 -11.86 2.03
CA PHE A 26 3.56 -11.71 2.82
C PHE A 26 4.63 -12.69 2.32
N VAL A 27 5.76 -12.17 1.86
CA VAL A 27 6.87 -13.01 1.41
C VAL A 27 7.74 -13.44 2.58
N ARG A 28 8.00 -14.75 2.70
CA ARG A 28 8.86 -15.33 3.74
C ARG A 28 10.29 -15.46 3.25
N SER A 29 10.92 -14.32 2.96
CA SER A 29 12.31 -14.28 2.50
C SER A 29 13.00 -12.99 2.96
N HIS A 30 14.31 -13.07 3.17
CA HIS A 30 15.17 -11.90 3.38
C HIS A 30 15.81 -11.38 2.08
N SER A 31 15.60 -12.09 0.97
CA SER A 31 16.13 -11.75 -0.37
C SER A 31 15.05 -11.47 -1.40
N ALA A 32 13.78 -11.54 -1.00
CA ALA A 32 12.62 -11.29 -1.85
C ALA A 32 11.76 -10.14 -1.34
N ALA A 33 11.14 -9.42 -2.27
CA ALA A 33 10.19 -8.35 -1.99
C ALA A 33 8.97 -8.43 -2.92
N LEU A 34 7.87 -7.80 -2.49
CA LEU A 34 6.61 -7.73 -3.22
C LEU A 34 6.28 -6.27 -3.54
N THR A 35 5.83 -6.02 -4.77
CA THR A 35 5.31 -4.70 -5.16
C THR A 35 4.25 -4.83 -6.25
N ILE A 36 3.58 -3.73 -6.58
CA ILE A 36 2.65 -3.63 -7.70
C ILE A 36 3.19 -2.59 -8.66
N ASN A 37 3.35 -2.98 -9.93
CA ASN A 37 3.77 -2.05 -10.97
C ASN A 37 3.25 -2.50 -12.34
N GLU A 38 3.70 -1.83 -13.40
CA GLU A 38 3.21 -2.01 -14.75
C GLU A 38 3.48 -3.40 -15.32
N ASN A 39 2.47 -4.02 -15.90
CA ASN A 39 2.51 -5.35 -16.48
C ASN A 39 2.29 -5.31 -18.01
N ALA A 40 2.32 -4.13 -18.61
CA ALA A 40 2.14 -3.93 -20.05
C ALA A 40 3.47 -4.04 -20.79
N ASP A 41 4.49 -3.29 -20.35
CA ASP A 41 5.82 -3.29 -20.95
C ASP A 41 6.80 -4.21 -20.20
N PRO A 42 7.44 -5.18 -20.87
CA PRO A 42 8.48 -6.00 -20.24
C PRO A 42 9.73 -5.23 -19.78
N ASP A 43 10.10 -4.11 -20.40
CA ASP A 43 11.31 -3.35 -20.08
C ASP A 43 11.22 -2.72 -18.67
N VAL A 44 10.00 -2.39 -18.18
CA VAL A 44 9.78 -1.85 -16.82
C VAL A 44 10.43 -2.72 -15.74
N ARG A 45 10.39 -4.05 -15.88
CA ARG A 45 10.97 -4.97 -14.87
C ARG A 45 12.49 -4.95 -14.87
N ASP A 46 13.09 -4.84 -16.04
CA ASP A 46 14.54 -4.77 -16.18
C ASP A 46 15.07 -3.43 -15.72
N ASP A 47 14.36 -2.35 -16.05
CA ASP A 47 14.67 -1.00 -15.63
C ASP A 47 14.49 -0.83 -14.12
N LEU A 48 13.40 -1.35 -13.54
CA LEU A 48 13.18 -1.32 -12.09
C LEU A 48 14.28 -2.08 -11.36
N ARG A 49 14.73 -3.23 -11.89
CA ARG A 49 15.88 -3.95 -11.34
C ARG A 49 17.13 -3.09 -11.35
N ARG A 50 17.48 -2.48 -12.50
CA ARG A 50 18.66 -1.60 -12.62
C ARG A 50 18.59 -0.41 -11.66
N ALA A 51 17.41 0.17 -11.49
CA ALA A 51 17.20 1.25 -10.53
C ALA A 51 17.46 0.82 -9.09
N LEU A 52 16.90 -0.33 -8.67
CA LEU A 52 17.09 -0.84 -7.31
C LEU A 52 18.55 -1.24 -7.05
N ASP A 53 19.24 -1.77 -8.06
CA ASP A 53 20.68 -2.06 -8.02
C ASP A 53 21.52 -0.77 -7.92
N ALA A 54 21.06 0.34 -8.53
CA ALA A 54 21.73 1.64 -8.44
C ALA A 54 21.46 2.37 -7.10
N ILE A 55 20.26 2.24 -6.53
CA ILE A 55 19.89 2.82 -5.23
C ILE A 55 20.67 2.15 -4.10
N VAL A 56 20.79 0.82 -4.15
CA VAL A 56 21.60 0.03 -3.21
C VAL A 56 22.62 -0.76 -4.01
N PRO A 57 23.84 -0.23 -4.21
CA PRO A 57 24.88 -0.92 -4.96
C PRO A 57 25.51 -2.05 -4.13
N GLY A 58 25.90 -3.14 -4.80
CA GLY A 58 26.56 -4.30 -4.19
C GLY A 58 25.68 -5.54 -4.10
N ASP A 59 26.29 -6.71 -3.93
CA ASP A 59 25.58 -8.00 -3.86
C ASP A 59 25.85 -8.74 -2.55
N ALA A 60 26.35 -8.04 -1.53
CA ALA A 60 26.46 -8.63 -0.21
C ALA A 60 25.05 -8.89 0.36
N ASP A 61 24.94 -9.84 1.28
CA ASP A 61 23.66 -10.17 1.92
C ASP A 61 22.98 -8.94 2.56
N ALA A 62 23.78 -7.99 3.07
CA ALA A 62 23.30 -6.73 3.62
C ALA A 62 22.69 -5.80 2.55
N ASP A 63 23.28 -5.75 1.36
CA ASP A 63 22.79 -4.94 0.23
C ASP A 63 21.45 -5.52 -0.28
N VAL A 64 21.37 -6.84 -0.37
CA VAL A 64 20.14 -7.57 -0.71
C VAL A 64 19.03 -7.27 0.31
N ALA A 65 19.32 -7.38 1.61
CA ALA A 65 18.35 -7.09 2.66
C ALA A 65 17.90 -5.61 2.65
N ALA A 66 18.79 -4.69 2.31
CA ALA A 66 18.47 -3.27 2.15
C ALA A 66 17.52 -3.03 0.97
N ARG A 67 17.75 -3.64 -0.21
CA ARG A 67 16.81 -3.57 -1.35
C ARG A 67 15.43 -4.10 -0.97
N VAL A 68 15.37 -5.23 -0.27
CA VAL A 68 14.11 -5.80 0.22
C VAL A 68 13.38 -4.82 1.14
N SER A 69 14.11 -4.13 2.02
CA SER A 69 13.55 -3.13 2.93
C SER A 69 13.02 -1.87 2.23
N PHE A 70 13.62 -1.47 1.10
CA PHE A 70 13.14 -0.34 0.30
C PHE A 70 11.87 -0.63 -0.49
N VAL A 71 11.63 -1.90 -0.85
CA VAL A 71 10.44 -2.30 -1.64
C VAL A 71 9.31 -2.79 -0.73
N GLY A 72 9.64 -3.61 0.27
CA GLY A 72 8.68 -4.18 1.23
C GLY A 72 8.42 -5.67 1.03
N VAL A 73 8.11 -6.34 2.15
CA VAL A 73 7.86 -7.79 2.21
C VAL A 73 6.37 -8.15 2.28
N SER A 74 5.51 -7.15 2.36
CA SER A 74 4.07 -7.34 2.52
C SER A 74 3.31 -6.33 1.68
N ILE A 75 2.21 -6.77 1.07
CA ILE A 75 1.28 -5.89 0.40
C ILE A 75 -0.16 -6.36 0.60
N ASP A 76 -1.04 -5.41 0.87
CA ASP A 76 -2.48 -5.64 0.96
C ASP A 76 -3.14 -5.20 -0.35
N VAL A 77 -3.97 -6.06 -0.91
CA VAL A 77 -4.66 -5.83 -2.19
C VAL A 77 -6.17 -6.00 -2.01
N PRO A 78 -6.99 -4.98 -2.29
CA PRO A 78 -8.44 -5.12 -2.32
C PRO A 78 -8.91 -6.16 -3.34
N VAL A 79 -9.96 -6.89 -2.98
CA VAL A 79 -10.74 -7.72 -3.91
C VAL A 79 -12.11 -7.10 -4.06
N HIS A 80 -12.48 -6.72 -5.29
CA HIS A 80 -13.78 -6.20 -5.68
C HIS A 80 -14.36 -7.09 -6.78
N ASP A 81 -15.54 -7.65 -6.56
CA ASP A 81 -16.29 -8.48 -7.51
C ASP A 81 -15.46 -9.56 -8.20
N GLY A 82 -14.82 -10.41 -7.39
CA GLY A 82 -14.06 -11.55 -7.89
C GLY A 82 -12.67 -11.22 -8.42
N ARG A 83 -12.21 -9.98 -8.29
CA ARG A 83 -10.97 -9.47 -8.92
C ARG A 83 -10.13 -8.68 -7.94
N LEU A 84 -8.81 -8.78 -8.07
CA LEU A 84 -7.88 -7.82 -7.46
C LEU A 84 -8.18 -6.44 -8.04
N ALA A 85 -8.34 -5.42 -7.19
CA ALA A 85 -8.80 -4.08 -7.61
C ALA A 85 -7.70 -3.24 -8.30
N PHE A 86 -6.87 -3.88 -9.11
CA PHE A 86 -5.79 -3.26 -9.87
C PHE A 86 -6.32 -2.28 -10.92
N GLY A 87 -5.47 -1.32 -11.25
CA GLY A 87 -5.60 -0.52 -12.47
C GLY A 87 -5.28 -1.33 -13.72
N THR A 88 -5.56 -0.71 -14.88
CA THR A 88 -5.43 -1.35 -16.21
C THR A 88 -4.09 -2.04 -16.41
N TRP A 89 -3.00 -1.40 -15.98
CA TRP A 89 -1.64 -1.86 -16.24
C TRP A 89 -1.01 -2.54 -15.03
N GLN A 90 -1.65 -2.59 -13.88
CA GLN A 90 -1.02 -3.08 -12.66
C GLN A 90 -0.93 -4.61 -12.61
N GLY A 91 0.19 -5.09 -12.10
CA GLY A 91 0.41 -6.49 -11.76
C GLY A 91 1.31 -6.65 -10.55
N LEU A 92 1.17 -7.80 -9.89
CA LEU A 92 2.01 -8.23 -8.78
C LEU A 92 3.38 -8.66 -9.25
N TYR A 93 4.38 -8.00 -8.69
CA TYR A 93 5.79 -8.29 -8.89
C TYR A 93 6.35 -9.05 -7.70
N LEU A 94 7.21 -10.02 -8.00
CA LEU A 94 8.14 -10.62 -7.06
C LEU A 94 9.56 -10.22 -7.49
N ALA A 95 10.25 -9.45 -6.64
CA ALA A 95 11.65 -9.10 -6.83
C ALA A 95 12.51 -10.01 -5.97
N GLU A 96 13.48 -10.71 -6.55
CA GLU A 96 14.33 -11.70 -5.87
C GLU A 96 15.80 -11.43 -6.22
N TRP A 97 16.66 -11.35 -5.20
CA TRP A 97 18.09 -11.05 -5.34
C TRP A 97 19.02 -12.13 -4.79
N GLY A 98 18.51 -13.24 -4.23
CA GLY A 98 19.31 -14.29 -3.58
C GLY A 98 20.06 -15.25 -4.51
N GLY A 99 20.38 -14.84 -5.74
CA GLY A 99 21.14 -15.65 -6.71
C GLY A 99 20.32 -16.67 -7.52
N GLY A 100 18.99 -16.71 -7.35
CA GLY A 100 18.08 -17.55 -8.13
C GLY A 100 18.05 -19.03 -7.75
N GLY A 101 17.13 -19.79 -8.35
CA GLY A 101 17.04 -21.26 -8.21
C GLY A 101 16.48 -21.77 -6.88
N ARG A 102 15.92 -20.89 -6.04
CA ARG A 102 15.26 -21.26 -4.78
C ARG A 102 13.78 -20.92 -4.85
N ASP A 103 12.97 -21.74 -4.20
CA ASP A 103 11.57 -21.45 -4.01
C ASP A 103 11.40 -20.25 -3.08
N VAL A 104 10.49 -19.34 -3.45
CA VAL A 104 10.10 -18.21 -2.63
C VAL A 104 8.69 -18.47 -2.13
N GLU A 105 8.54 -18.62 -0.81
CA GLU A 105 7.25 -18.81 -0.18
C GLU A 105 6.53 -17.47 0.02
N VAL A 106 5.31 -17.37 -0.48
CA VAL A 106 4.41 -16.24 -0.21
C VAL A 106 3.20 -16.75 0.57
N VAL A 107 3.01 -16.24 1.78
CA VAL A 107 1.82 -16.49 2.58
C VAL A 107 0.70 -15.60 2.06
N VAL A 108 -0.41 -16.23 1.67
CA VAL A 108 -1.61 -15.53 1.21
C VAL A 108 -2.69 -15.62 2.27
N THR A 109 -3.11 -14.48 2.82
CA THR A 109 -4.21 -14.40 3.78
C THR A 109 -5.34 -13.60 3.18
N MET A 110 -6.46 -14.25 2.89
CA MET A 110 -7.65 -13.59 2.37
C MET A 110 -8.65 -13.30 3.50
N ARG A 111 -9.07 -12.05 3.63
CA ARG A 111 -10.20 -11.66 4.47
C ARG A 111 -11.38 -11.26 3.61
N ARG A 112 -12.39 -12.13 3.58
CA ARG A 112 -13.68 -11.85 2.93
C ARG A 112 -14.52 -10.94 3.80
N VAL A 113 -15.16 -9.96 3.16
CA VAL A 113 -16.19 -9.11 3.77
C VAL A 113 -17.54 -9.39 3.11
N ASP A 114 -17.55 -9.64 1.80
CA ASP A 114 -18.71 -10.00 0.98
C ASP A 114 -19.91 -9.04 1.08
N ASP A 115 -19.60 -7.77 1.27
CA ASP A 115 -20.54 -6.67 1.30
C ASP A 115 -20.03 -5.55 0.39
N ALA A 116 -20.72 -5.32 -0.73
CA ALA A 116 -20.35 -4.30 -1.71
C ALA A 116 -20.40 -2.86 -1.14
N LYS A 117 -21.07 -2.65 0.00
CA LYS A 117 -21.13 -1.34 0.63
C LYS A 117 -19.85 -0.98 1.39
N THR A 118 -18.95 -1.94 1.63
CA THR A 118 -17.66 -1.70 2.30
C THR A 118 -16.54 -1.31 1.35
N THR A 119 -16.82 -1.19 0.05
CA THR A 119 -15.84 -0.84 -0.97
C THR A 119 -16.21 0.42 -1.73
N ARG A 120 -15.20 1.18 -2.17
CA ARG A 120 -15.36 2.40 -2.97
C ARG A 120 -14.21 2.51 -3.97
N VAL A 121 -14.45 3.19 -5.08
CA VAL A 121 -13.38 3.71 -5.95
C VAL A 121 -13.51 5.22 -5.93
N ALA A 122 -12.48 5.90 -5.46
CA ALA A 122 -12.41 7.35 -5.38
C ALA A 122 -11.55 7.88 -6.52
N THR A 123 -11.94 9.00 -7.12
CA THR A 123 -11.06 9.75 -8.03
C THR A 123 -10.49 10.94 -7.27
N VAL A 124 -9.17 11.01 -7.22
CA VAL A 124 -8.41 12.09 -6.59
C VAL A 124 -7.51 12.72 -7.64
N THR A 125 -7.61 14.03 -7.82
CA THR A 125 -6.82 14.75 -8.82
C THR A 125 -5.69 15.50 -8.15
N ALA A 126 -4.44 15.17 -8.46
CA ALA A 126 -3.31 15.98 -8.06
C ALA A 126 -3.21 17.25 -8.93
N PRO A 127 -2.86 18.42 -8.39
CA PRO A 127 -2.73 19.63 -9.19
C PRO A 127 -1.52 19.60 -10.14
N SER A 128 -0.46 18.90 -9.75
CA SER A 128 0.81 18.80 -10.48
C SER A 128 1.58 17.56 -10.02
N ARG A 129 2.75 17.30 -10.62
CA ARG A 129 3.79 16.49 -9.98
C ARG A 129 4.07 16.96 -8.55
N GLY A 130 4.34 16.02 -7.67
CA GLY A 130 4.70 16.23 -6.27
C GLY A 130 3.82 15.45 -5.29
N CYS A 131 4.08 15.64 -4.00
CA CYS A 131 3.28 15.07 -2.92
C CYS A 131 2.11 15.99 -2.54
N HIS A 132 0.91 15.44 -2.46
CA HIS A 132 -0.31 16.20 -2.15
C HIS A 132 -1.05 15.56 -0.98
N LEU A 133 -1.38 16.36 0.03
CA LEU A 133 -2.25 15.92 1.13
C LEU A 133 -3.67 15.75 0.58
N VAL A 134 -4.21 14.53 0.64
CA VAL A 134 -5.52 14.17 0.07
C VAL A 134 -6.48 13.62 1.14
N GLN A 135 -6.19 13.90 2.42
CA GLN A 135 -6.93 13.39 3.57
C GLN A 135 -8.44 13.61 3.46
N ASP A 136 -8.88 14.84 3.17
CA ASP A 136 -10.31 15.18 3.10
C ASP A 136 -11.03 14.44 1.98
N GLN A 137 -10.38 14.24 0.83
CA GLN A 137 -10.93 13.50 -0.30
C GLN A 137 -11.05 12.01 0.03
N ILE A 138 -10.06 11.45 0.73
CA ILE A 138 -10.09 10.08 1.23
C ILE A 138 -11.20 9.90 2.26
N ASP A 139 -11.28 10.76 3.28
CA ASP A 139 -12.29 10.69 4.32
C ASP A 139 -13.71 10.78 3.74
N ALA A 140 -13.94 11.73 2.83
CA ALA A 140 -15.22 11.85 2.13
C ALA A 140 -15.57 10.59 1.32
N ALA A 141 -14.58 10.00 0.64
CA ALA A 141 -14.79 8.79 -0.16
C ALA A 141 -15.10 7.56 0.69
N ILE A 142 -14.41 7.37 1.82
CA ILE A 142 -14.55 6.16 2.66
C ILE A 142 -15.67 6.26 3.69
N ALA A 143 -16.14 7.47 4.04
CA ALA A 143 -17.15 7.68 5.07
C ALA A 143 -18.40 6.79 4.88
N PRO A 144 -19.01 6.66 3.69
CA PRO A 144 -20.17 5.77 3.52
C PRO A 144 -19.87 4.30 3.85
N ALA A 145 -18.68 3.81 3.50
CA ALA A 145 -18.27 2.43 3.74
C ALA A 145 -17.93 2.19 5.22
N LEU A 146 -17.27 3.15 5.88
CA LEU A 146 -16.98 3.11 7.32
C LEU A 146 -18.26 3.17 8.17
N ASN A 147 -19.21 4.05 7.80
CA ASN A 147 -20.49 4.17 8.48
C ASN A 147 -21.27 2.86 8.39
N HIS A 148 -21.37 2.31 7.18
CA HIS A 148 -22.05 1.04 6.93
C HIS A 148 -21.41 -0.12 7.72
N ALA A 149 -20.08 -0.24 7.68
CA ALA A 149 -19.37 -1.27 8.44
C ALA A 149 -19.60 -1.13 9.96
N SER A 150 -19.62 0.11 10.47
CA SER A 150 -19.88 0.39 11.88
C SER A 150 -21.31 0.03 12.29
N GLU A 151 -22.30 0.31 11.45
CA GLU A 151 -23.70 -0.06 11.69
C GLU A 151 -23.91 -1.58 11.69
N GLU A 152 -23.29 -2.30 10.75
CA GLU A 152 -23.36 -3.76 10.69
C GLU A 152 -22.72 -4.41 11.91
N GLU A 153 -21.59 -3.88 12.39
CA GLU A 153 -20.95 -4.37 13.60
C GLU A 153 -21.81 -4.11 14.84
N ALA A 154 -22.44 -2.93 14.95
CA ALA A 154 -23.36 -2.61 16.03
C ALA A 154 -24.60 -3.53 16.04
N LYS A 155 -25.12 -3.91 14.86
CA LYS A 155 -26.23 -4.88 14.73
C LYS A 155 -25.80 -6.28 15.18
N ARG A 156 -24.58 -6.71 14.87
CA ARG A 156 -24.02 -8.00 15.31
C ARG A 156 -23.85 -8.06 16.82
N SER A 157 -23.28 -7.01 17.43
CA SER A 157 -23.11 -6.93 18.89
C SER A 157 -24.45 -6.94 19.64
N LYS A 158 -25.47 -6.25 19.14
CA LYS A 158 -26.83 -6.27 19.74
C LYS A 158 -27.51 -7.63 19.63
N ARG A 159 -27.28 -8.40 18.57
CA ARG A 159 -27.79 -9.78 18.43
C ARG A 159 -27.09 -10.77 19.36
N SER A 160 -25.89 -10.45 19.84
CA SER A 160 -25.13 -11.27 20.79
C SER A 160 -25.46 -10.97 22.27
N MET A 161 -26.15 -9.87 22.58
CA MET A 161 -26.53 -9.51 23.95
C MET A 161 -27.87 -10.16 24.35
N THR A 162 -27.80 -11.34 24.97
CA THR A 162 -28.82 -11.83 25.91
C THR A 162 -28.57 -11.37 27.35
N ASP A 163 -27.41 -10.80 27.67
CA ASP A 163 -27.10 -10.31 29.01
C ASP A 163 -26.85 -8.80 28.99
N GLY A 164 -27.74 -8.07 29.67
CA GLY A 164 -27.78 -6.62 29.71
C GLY A 164 -26.68 -6.04 30.58
N TYR A 165 -25.64 -5.50 29.96
CA TYR A 165 -24.85 -4.39 30.50
C TYR A 165 -24.34 -3.54 29.32
N GLY A 166 -24.83 -2.31 29.24
CA GLY A 166 -24.42 -1.33 28.24
C GLY A 166 -23.06 -0.75 28.61
N HIS A 167 -22.03 -1.11 27.87
CA HIS A 167 -20.81 -0.31 27.80
C HIS A 167 -21.04 0.84 26.81
N ASP A 168 -20.64 2.05 27.19
CA ASP A 168 -20.42 3.17 26.28
C ASP A 168 -19.48 2.70 25.16
N ALA A 169 -20.06 2.33 24.02
CA ALA A 169 -19.34 1.59 23.00
C ALA A 169 -18.39 2.54 22.25
N ALA A 170 -17.10 2.44 22.57
CA ALA A 170 -16.04 2.94 21.69
C ALA A 170 -16.35 2.51 20.25
N SER A 171 -16.22 3.42 19.29
CA SER A 171 -16.63 3.15 17.92
C SER A 171 -15.90 1.91 17.37
N PRO A 172 -16.61 1.02 16.64
CA PRO A 172 -16.09 -0.29 16.30
C PRO A 172 -14.80 -0.16 15.47
N PRO A 173 -13.80 -1.02 15.73
CA PRO A 173 -12.54 -1.00 14.99
C PRO A 173 -12.74 -1.46 13.54
N ALA A 174 -11.93 -0.90 12.65
CA ALA A 174 -11.85 -1.31 11.26
C ALA A 174 -10.42 -1.14 10.71
N LEU A 175 -10.14 -1.79 9.59
CA LEU A 175 -8.99 -1.50 8.73
C LEU A 175 -9.48 -0.94 7.41
N VAL A 176 -8.82 0.11 6.92
CA VAL A 176 -9.07 0.71 5.61
C VAL A 176 -7.84 0.46 4.75
N ASN A 177 -8.00 -0.29 3.67
CA ASN A 177 -6.98 -0.40 2.64
C ASN A 177 -7.29 0.60 1.51
N LEU A 178 -6.25 1.32 1.09
CA LEU A 178 -6.26 2.27 -0.03
C LEU A 178 -5.21 1.82 -1.05
N LEU A 179 -5.64 1.50 -2.26
CA LEU A 179 -4.75 1.15 -3.37
C LEU A 179 -4.92 2.15 -4.50
N VAL A 180 -3.87 2.88 -4.86
CA VAL A 180 -3.88 3.71 -6.07
C VAL A 180 -3.76 2.80 -7.29
N ARG A 181 -4.69 2.93 -8.24
CA ARG A 181 -4.83 2.08 -9.43
C ARG A 181 -3.95 2.55 -10.59
N HIS A 182 -2.78 3.08 -10.27
CA HIS A 182 -1.84 3.72 -11.21
C HIS A 182 -0.42 3.26 -10.91
N THR A 183 0.39 3.12 -11.95
CA THR A 183 1.76 2.57 -11.88
C THR A 183 2.82 3.65 -11.67
N SER A 184 2.49 4.90 -11.99
CA SER A 184 3.34 6.09 -11.90
C SER A 184 2.91 7.07 -10.79
N ALA A 185 2.04 6.64 -9.88
CA ALA A 185 1.66 7.37 -8.66
C ALA A 185 1.71 6.42 -7.46
N SER A 186 1.81 6.96 -6.25
CA SER A 186 1.85 6.17 -5.01
C SER A 186 1.07 6.82 -3.87
N LEU A 187 0.81 6.04 -2.83
CA LEU A 187 0.20 6.52 -1.59
C LEU A 187 1.20 6.38 -0.44
N THR A 188 1.25 7.37 0.43
CA THR A 188 2.04 7.30 1.67
C THR A 188 1.35 8.06 2.80
N VAL A 189 1.79 7.85 4.03
CA VAL A 189 1.31 8.58 5.21
C VAL A 189 2.47 9.38 5.76
N ASN A 190 2.34 10.71 5.80
CA ASN A 190 3.41 11.57 6.31
C ASN A 190 2.84 12.84 6.99
N GLU A 191 3.72 13.76 7.36
CA GLU A 191 3.39 14.98 8.09
C GLU A 191 2.29 15.80 7.40
N ASN A 192 1.24 16.22 8.09
CA ASN A 192 0.13 16.98 7.51
C ASN A 192 0.17 18.49 7.84
N ALA A 193 1.14 18.94 8.65
CA ALA A 193 1.16 20.28 9.21
C ALA A 193 1.88 21.30 8.30
N ASP A 194 3.13 21.03 7.92
CA ASP A 194 3.91 21.94 7.08
C ASP A 194 3.81 21.59 5.58
N PRO A 195 3.29 22.50 4.72
CA PRO A 195 3.31 22.32 3.28
C PRO A 195 4.69 22.14 2.65
N SER A 196 5.76 22.65 3.26
CA SER A 196 7.13 22.54 2.73
C SER A 196 7.61 21.09 2.65
N VAL A 197 7.16 20.23 3.58
CA VAL A 197 7.48 18.79 3.61
C VAL A 197 7.11 18.12 2.29
N ARG A 198 5.97 18.49 1.69
CA ARG A 198 5.52 17.95 0.40
C ARG A 198 6.48 18.26 -0.75
N VAL A 199 7.02 19.47 -0.75
CA VAL A 199 7.99 19.92 -1.76
C VAL A 199 9.33 19.21 -1.55
N ASP A 200 9.78 19.14 -0.30
CA ASP A 200 11.06 18.51 0.04
C ASP A 200 11.04 17.00 -0.21
N MET A 201 9.90 16.33 0.01
CA MET A 201 9.72 14.92 -0.31
C MET A 201 9.91 14.63 -1.81
N GLU A 202 9.27 15.42 -2.67
CA GLU A 202 9.46 15.28 -4.13
C GLU A 202 10.92 15.59 -4.52
N GLY A 203 11.51 16.64 -3.92
CA GLY A 203 12.92 16.96 -4.10
C GLY A 203 13.85 15.82 -3.68
N ALA A 204 13.55 15.11 -2.59
CA ALA A 204 14.30 13.94 -2.14
C ALA A 204 14.14 12.76 -3.11
N LEU A 205 12.93 12.49 -3.57
CA LEU A 205 12.67 11.45 -4.58
C LEU A 205 13.42 11.70 -5.89
N ASN A 206 13.52 12.97 -6.32
CA ASN A 206 14.30 13.35 -7.50
C ASN A 206 15.81 13.14 -7.33
N ARG A 207 16.32 13.15 -6.10
CA ARG A 207 17.72 12.81 -5.82
C ARG A 207 17.96 11.30 -5.76
N ILE A 208 16.97 10.53 -5.28
CA ILE A 208 17.04 9.07 -5.20
C ILE A 208 16.88 8.43 -6.58
N VAL A 209 15.94 8.95 -7.37
CA VAL A 209 15.62 8.46 -8.73
C VAL A 209 15.61 9.66 -9.69
N PRO A 210 16.79 10.11 -10.16
CA PRO A 210 16.90 11.23 -11.07
C PRO A 210 16.52 10.83 -12.50
N GLU A 211 15.94 11.77 -13.24
CA GLU A 211 15.59 11.60 -14.66
C GLU A 211 16.84 11.43 -15.56
N SER A 212 18.01 11.89 -15.10
CA SER A 212 19.27 11.67 -15.83
C SER A 212 19.65 10.20 -15.96
N TRP A 213 18.99 9.29 -15.24
CA TRP A 213 19.14 7.85 -15.44
C TRP A 213 18.58 7.35 -16.77
N ASN A 214 17.70 8.11 -17.43
CA ASN A 214 17.22 7.79 -18.78
C ASN A 214 18.36 7.68 -19.78
N ASP A 215 19.36 8.55 -19.68
CA ASP A 215 20.50 8.57 -20.60
C ASP A 215 21.52 7.44 -20.33
N ALA A 216 21.35 6.71 -19.22
CA ALA A 216 22.33 5.75 -18.72
C ALA A 216 21.81 4.31 -18.66
N MET A 217 20.56 4.10 -18.25
CA MET A 217 20.09 2.75 -17.93
C MET A 217 18.62 2.44 -18.20
N PHE A 218 17.74 3.43 -18.33
CA PHE A 218 16.33 3.17 -18.62
C PHE A 218 16.05 3.07 -20.12
N LYS A 219 15.12 2.18 -20.46
CA LYS A 219 14.57 2.02 -21.80
C LYS A 219 13.12 2.49 -21.87
N HIS A 220 12.36 2.32 -20.79
CA HIS A 220 10.94 2.68 -20.71
C HIS A 220 10.77 4.20 -20.53
N VAL A 221 10.99 4.95 -21.61
CA VAL A 221 10.99 6.43 -21.61
C VAL A 221 10.03 7.04 -22.63
N ASP A 222 9.15 6.19 -23.20
CA ASP A 222 8.29 6.56 -24.33
C ASP A 222 7.26 7.64 -23.96
N GLU A 223 6.84 7.73 -22.70
CA GLU A 223 5.92 8.77 -22.24
C GLU A 223 6.60 10.00 -21.60
N GLY A 224 7.93 10.12 -21.76
CA GLY A 224 8.71 11.28 -21.34
C GLY A 224 9.79 11.00 -20.30
N PRO A 225 10.57 12.02 -19.90
CA PRO A 225 11.74 11.84 -19.04
C PRO A 225 11.39 11.43 -17.60
N ASP A 226 10.15 11.62 -17.17
CA ASP A 226 9.69 11.22 -15.83
C ASP A 226 8.97 9.87 -15.80
N ASP A 227 8.92 9.16 -16.94
CA ASP A 227 8.18 7.91 -17.11
C ASP A 227 8.72 6.79 -16.21
N MET A 228 9.82 6.13 -16.59
CA MET A 228 10.44 5.12 -15.74
C MET A 228 10.78 5.61 -14.32
N PRO A 229 11.31 6.84 -14.11
CA PRO A 229 11.51 7.36 -12.76
C PRO A 229 10.24 7.33 -11.89
N ALA A 230 9.06 7.61 -12.44
CA ALA A 230 7.81 7.52 -11.71
C ALA A 230 7.45 6.09 -11.28
N HIS A 231 7.71 5.09 -12.13
CA HIS A 231 7.51 3.68 -11.78
C HIS A 231 8.43 3.24 -10.63
N VAL A 232 9.68 3.67 -10.64
CA VAL A 232 10.63 3.37 -9.55
C VAL A 232 10.18 4.05 -8.26
N LYS A 233 9.85 5.35 -8.30
CA LYS A 233 9.36 6.08 -7.12
C LYS A 233 8.08 5.47 -6.55
N SER A 234 7.15 5.05 -7.42
CA SER A 234 5.94 4.36 -7.00
C SER A 234 6.26 3.04 -6.29
N THR A 235 7.28 2.31 -6.75
CA THR A 235 7.75 1.08 -6.08
C THR A 235 8.34 1.34 -4.70
N LEU A 236 9.08 2.45 -4.53
CA LEU A 236 9.72 2.80 -3.25
C LEU A 236 8.72 3.29 -2.19
N PHE A 237 7.67 3.99 -2.60
CA PHE A 237 6.62 4.46 -1.66
C PHE A 237 5.51 3.42 -1.47
N GLY A 238 5.20 2.64 -2.50
CA GLY A 238 4.14 1.65 -2.52
C GLY A 238 2.84 2.18 -3.13
N ALA A 239 2.14 1.31 -3.86
CA ALA A 239 0.83 1.60 -4.42
C ALA A 239 -0.32 1.44 -3.41
N SER A 240 -0.07 0.83 -2.25
CA SER A 240 -1.08 0.44 -1.28
C SER A 240 -0.69 0.83 0.14
N VAL A 241 -1.64 1.39 0.88
CA VAL A 241 -1.50 1.68 2.32
C VAL A 241 -2.71 1.13 3.07
N THR A 242 -2.48 0.47 4.21
CA THR A 242 -3.53 0.00 5.12
C THR A 242 -3.46 0.81 6.40
N VAL A 243 -4.56 1.49 6.74
CA VAL A 243 -4.65 2.40 7.89
C VAL A 243 -5.74 1.92 8.84
N PRO A 244 -5.51 1.86 10.16
CA PRO A 244 -6.57 1.58 11.12
C PRO A 244 -7.62 2.70 11.10
N ALA A 245 -8.87 2.32 11.34
CA ALA A 245 -9.99 3.24 11.50
C ALA A 245 -10.84 2.83 12.70
N SER A 246 -11.63 3.78 13.20
CA SER A 246 -12.60 3.53 14.27
C SER A 246 -13.75 4.53 14.13
N GLY A 247 -14.97 4.01 14.07
CA GLY A 247 -16.14 4.81 13.75
C GLY A 247 -16.06 5.42 12.36
N HIS A 248 -16.04 6.75 12.30
CA HIS A 248 -16.22 7.51 11.06
C HIS A 248 -14.91 8.07 10.47
N ARG A 249 -13.74 7.73 11.01
CA ARG A 249 -12.46 8.31 10.58
C ARG A 249 -11.28 7.36 10.68
N LEU A 250 -10.23 7.66 9.91
CA LEU A 250 -8.93 7.03 10.06
C LEU A 250 -8.30 7.36 11.42
N ARG A 251 -7.53 6.42 11.97
CA ARG A 251 -6.81 6.51 13.24
C ARG A 251 -5.36 6.93 13.01
N LEU A 252 -5.18 8.09 12.40
CA LEU A 252 -3.87 8.71 12.17
C LEU A 252 -3.39 9.45 13.43
N GLY A 253 -2.08 9.57 13.60
CA GLY A 253 -1.47 10.46 14.58
C GLY A 253 -1.76 11.94 14.27
N THR A 254 -1.57 12.83 15.25
CA THR A 254 -1.86 14.28 15.14
C THR A 254 -1.30 14.90 13.87
N TRP A 255 -0.07 14.52 13.53
CA TRP A 255 0.67 15.06 12.39
C TRP A 255 0.57 14.18 11.16
N GLN A 256 -0.16 13.08 11.16
CA GLN A 256 -0.18 12.18 10.00
C GLN A 256 -1.35 12.52 9.07
N GLY A 257 -1.10 12.44 7.77
CA GLY A 257 -2.11 12.57 6.72
C GLY A 257 -1.77 11.67 5.53
N VAL A 258 -2.80 11.26 4.79
CA VAL A 258 -2.63 10.47 3.56
C VAL A 258 -2.20 11.39 2.41
N TYR A 259 -1.10 11.03 1.76
CA TYR A 259 -0.55 11.72 0.60
C TYR A 259 -0.79 10.92 -0.66
N LEU A 260 -1.19 11.62 -1.73
CA LEU A 260 -1.02 11.16 -3.11
C LEU A 260 0.28 11.75 -3.64
N ALA A 261 1.24 10.89 -3.98
CA ALA A 261 2.46 11.30 -4.68
C ALA A 261 2.26 11.09 -6.17
N GLU A 262 2.12 12.19 -6.91
CA GLU A 262 2.07 12.24 -8.36
C GLU A 262 3.50 12.39 -8.89
N HIS A 263 4.02 11.39 -9.61
CA HIS A 263 5.43 11.42 -10.03
C HIS A 263 5.63 11.93 -11.46
N ARG A 264 4.55 12.14 -12.23
CA ARG A 264 4.60 12.61 -13.62
C ARG A 264 4.25 14.10 -13.71
N ASN A 265 4.93 14.84 -14.58
CA ASN A 265 4.69 16.26 -14.88
C ASN A 265 3.41 16.46 -15.69
N VAL A 266 3.21 15.57 -16.66
CA VAL A 266 1.96 15.41 -17.38
C VAL A 266 1.52 14.00 -17.03
N GLY A 267 0.41 13.86 -16.31
CA GLY A 267 -0.04 12.52 -15.94
C GLY A 267 -0.20 11.62 -17.16
N GLY A 268 0.03 10.31 -16.97
CA GLY A 268 0.33 9.31 -18.00
C GLY A 268 -0.73 9.14 -19.11
N PHE A 269 -0.77 7.97 -19.75
CA PHE A 269 -1.63 7.75 -20.92
C PHE A 269 -3.07 8.31 -20.79
N GLY A 270 -3.40 9.32 -21.61
CA GLY A 270 -4.69 10.04 -21.58
C GLY A 270 -4.62 11.47 -21.01
N GLY A 271 -3.50 11.84 -20.38
CA GLY A 271 -3.24 13.18 -19.84
C GLY A 271 -3.90 13.43 -18.49
N GLY A 272 -3.24 14.26 -17.67
CA GLY A 272 -3.78 14.77 -16.42
C GLY A 272 -3.58 13.86 -15.20
N HIS A 273 -3.82 14.42 -14.02
CA HIS A 273 -3.41 13.84 -12.73
C HIS A 273 -4.58 13.25 -11.94
N ALA A 274 -5.65 12.85 -12.62
CA ALA A 274 -6.75 12.12 -11.99
C ALA A 274 -6.28 10.69 -11.69
N ARG A 275 -6.35 10.29 -10.43
CA ARG A 275 -5.94 8.98 -9.94
C ARG A 275 -7.13 8.29 -9.30
N GLU A 276 -7.34 7.05 -9.67
CA GLU A 276 -8.33 6.19 -9.05
C GLU A 276 -7.70 5.49 -7.85
N ILE A 277 -8.42 5.47 -6.74
CA ILE A 277 -8.02 4.80 -5.50
C ILE A 277 -9.12 3.81 -5.15
N ALA A 278 -8.79 2.52 -5.17
CA ALA A 278 -9.64 1.47 -4.65
C ALA A 278 -9.55 1.47 -3.12
N CYS A 279 -10.69 1.64 -2.46
CA CYS A 279 -10.83 1.64 -1.02
C CYS A 279 -11.60 0.41 -0.56
N SER A 280 -11.13 -0.26 0.49
CA SER A 280 -11.86 -1.36 1.14
C SER A 280 -11.84 -1.22 2.65
N VAL A 281 -13.00 -1.36 3.27
CA VAL A 281 -13.19 -1.35 4.71
C VAL A 281 -13.40 -2.78 5.20
N THR A 282 -12.56 -3.20 6.13
CA THR A 282 -12.74 -4.46 6.87
C THR A 282 -13.07 -4.11 8.32
N GLY A 283 -14.36 -4.21 8.67
CA GLY A 283 -14.84 -3.95 10.02
C GLY A 283 -14.64 -5.12 10.98
N GLY A 284 -14.79 -4.81 12.27
CA GLY A 284 -14.78 -5.77 13.37
C GLY A 284 -13.37 -6.17 13.84
N GLY A 285 -13.33 -6.96 14.92
CA GLY A 285 -12.10 -7.37 15.59
C GLY A 285 -11.76 -6.50 16.80
N ALA A 286 -10.48 -6.46 17.14
CA ALA A 286 -9.97 -5.70 18.28
C ALA A 286 -8.81 -4.81 17.84
N GLN A 287 -8.67 -3.65 18.48
CA GLN A 287 -7.54 -2.74 18.30
C GLN A 287 -6.96 -2.37 19.65
N SER A 288 -5.63 -2.30 19.72
CA SER A 288 -4.88 -1.86 20.88
C SER A 288 -3.76 -0.95 20.41
N VAL A 289 -3.38 0.00 21.26
CA VAL A 289 -2.26 0.90 21.00
C VAL A 289 -1.08 0.43 21.85
N VAL A 290 0.03 0.12 21.19
CA VAL A 290 1.29 -0.23 21.84
C VAL A 290 2.22 0.99 21.77
N THR A 291 2.65 1.48 22.92
CA THR A 291 3.62 2.58 23.00
C THR A 291 5.03 2.02 23.02
N LEU A 292 5.86 2.45 22.07
CA LEU A 292 7.27 2.07 21.96
C LEU A 292 8.14 3.32 22.15
N THR A 293 9.24 3.19 22.90
CA THR A 293 10.24 4.24 23.07
C THR A 293 11.54 3.81 22.41
N ALA A 294 11.94 4.52 21.35
CA ALA A 294 13.24 4.28 20.73
C ALA A 294 14.37 4.84 21.61
N PRO A 295 15.45 4.09 21.87
CA PRO A 295 16.57 4.57 22.69
C PRO A 295 17.47 5.58 21.95
N GLY A 296 17.29 5.74 20.64
CA GLY A 296 18.04 6.67 19.81
C GLY A 296 17.77 6.48 18.32
N ARG A 297 18.54 7.14 17.45
CA ARG A 297 18.46 6.98 15.99
C ARG A 297 18.94 5.58 15.58
N GLY A 298 18.18 4.87 14.75
CA GLY A 298 18.56 3.57 14.19
C GLY A 298 17.40 2.58 14.15
N ALA A 299 17.69 1.36 13.70
CA ALA A 299 16.77 0.22 13.82
C ALA A 299 16.98 -0.47 15.17
N HIS A 300 15.90 -0.68 15.91
CA HIS A 300 15.91 -1.33 17.24
C HIS A 300 14.96 -2.52 17.22
N ASP A 301 15.35 -3.61 17.85
CA ASP A 301 14.45 -4.76 18.05
C ASP A 301 13.34 -4.36 19.03
N VAL A 302 12.09 -4.52 18.61
CA VAL A 302 10.89 -4.18 19.39
C VAL A 302 9.99 -5.39 19.63
N THR A 303 10.48 -6.61 19.36
CA THR A 303 9.69 -7.85 19.39
C THR A 303 9.03 -8.09 20.74
N GLU A 304 9.77 -7.94 21.85
CA GLU A 304 9.24 -8.15 23.19
C GLU A 304 8.19 -7.10 23.59
N ALA A 305 8.39 -5.85 23.18
CA ALA A 305 7.46 -4.76 23.46
C ALA A 305 6.13 -4.95 22.70
N ILE A 306 6.19 -5.40 21.45
CA ILE A 306 5.00 -5.81 20.68
C ILE A 306 4.32 -7.00 21.36
N ALA A 307 5.07 -8.04 21.74
CA ALA A 307 4.52 -9.23 22.39
C ALA A 307 3.78 -8.90 23.70
N ALA A 308 4.28 -7.93 24.47
CA ALA A 308 3.60 -7.43 25.67
C ALA A 308 2.27 -6.72 25.31
N GLY A 309 2.26 -5.87 24.28
CA GLY A 309 1.06 -5.17 23.82
C GLY A 309 -0.02 -6.10 23.25
N LEU A 310 0.37 -7.18 22.57
CA LEU A 310 -0.56 -8.17 22.01
C LEU A 310 -1.35 -8.94 23.07
N LYS A 311 -0.82 -9.08 24.30
CA LYS A 311 -1.57 -9.70 25.41
C LYS A 311 -2.85 -8.93 25.74
N ALA A 312 -2.91 -7.62 25.44
CA ALA A 312 -4.10 -6.80 25.67
C ALA A 312 -5.20 -6.97 24.61
N LEU A 313 -4.96 -7.73 23.54
CA LEU A 313 -5.94 -8.05 22.49
C LEU A 313 -6.62 -9.42 22.68
N ARG A 314 -6.18 -10.21 23.67
CA ARG A 314 -6.75 -11.52 24.03
C ARG A 314 -7.86 -11.37 25.05
#